data_AF-A0A6P0T987-F1
#
_entry.id   AF-A0A6P0T987-F1
#
_cell.length_a   1.000
_cell.length_b   1.000
_cell.length_c   1.000
_cell.angle_alpha   90.00
_cell.angle_beta   90.00
_cell.angle_gamma   90.00
#
_symmetry.space_group_name_H-M   'P 1'
#
loop_
_entity.id
_entity.type
_entity.pdbx_description
1 polymer ?
#
loop_
_entity_poly.entity_id
_entity_poly.type
_entity_poly.pdbx_seq_one_letter_code
_entity_poly.pdbx_strand_id
1 'polypeptide(L)'
;MAESTDRFDLPPQSVSKDFSNMALGLIATQSFPAIIGTADMMLKSAGVNLVGYEKIGSGYCTAVIRGRLADVRIAVETGAETAQQFGQFVSKVVIPRPLPNLDAVLPIGSRLAQLTENRGYSRLSNQAVGLIETRGFPAMVGCADAMLKSAEVHLASYEMVGDGLCTAIIRGNVADVTMAVEVGMREAERIGELHSVMIIPRPLEDLEETLPIASCWLETPQPTATPLDLQRKQSDRTALPELSELKLPATEVPVIETVPEREEELVEELVEEDVEDDLSETKHLEMDD
;
A
#
# COMPACT_ATOMS: atom_id res chain seq x y z
N MET A 1 -53.09 5.87 16.31
CA MET A 1 -52.00 5.84 17.30
C MET A 1 -51.08 4.69 16.95
N ALA A 2 -49.95 4.99 16.31
CA ALA A 2 -48.75 4.15 16.26
C ALA A 2 -47.65 5.03 15.63
N GLU A 3 -46.93 5.78 16.45
CA GLU A 3 -45.65 6.38 16.04
C GLU A 3 -44.63 5.25 15.95
N SER A 4 -44.20 4.92 14.73
CA SER A 4 -42.99 4.14 14.51
C SER A 4 -41.80 5.03 14.83
N THR A 5 -41.25 4.84 16.02
CA THR A 5 -39.95 5.42 16.36
C THR A 5 -38.89 4.63 15.59
N ASP A 6 -38.49 5.16 14.44
CA ASP A 6 -37.19 4.84 13.83
C ASP A 6 -36.13 5.24 14.85
N ARG A 7 -35.75 4.28 15.70
CA ARG A 7 -34.49 4.37 16.43
C ARG A 7 -33.40 4.24 15.37
N PHE A 8 -32.88 5.40 14.97
CA PHE A 8 -31.54 5.47 14.38
C PHE A 8 -30.60 4.79 15.35
N ASP A 9 -30.23 3.54 15.05
CA ASP A 9 -29.10 2.88 15.69
C ASP A 9 -27.87 3.71 15.35
N LEU A 10 -27.46 4.55 16.30
CA LEU A 10 -26.17 5.20 16.27
C LEU A 10 -25.12 4.10 16.08
N PRO A 11 -24.15 4.28 15.17
CA PRO A 11 -23.06 3.32 15.04
C PRO A 11 -22.44 3.10 16.43
N PRO A 12 -22.00 1.87 16.75
CA PRO A 12 -21.36 1.60 18.03
C PRO A 12 -20.25 2.63 18.22
N GLN A 13 -20.35 3.45 19.27
CA GLN A 13 -19.33 4.45 19.55
C GLN A 13 -18.02 3.68 19.75
N SER A 14 -17.05 3.91 18.85
CA SER A 14 -15.71 3.36 18.97
C SER A 14 -15.17 3.77 20.34
N VAL A 15 -14.59 2.80 21.05
CA VAL A 15 -13.99 3.05 22.35
C VAL A 15 -12.82 4.01 22.12
N SER A 16 -13.01 5.30 22.41
CA SER A 16 -11.97 6.31 22.23
C SER A 16 -10.72 5.86 23.01
N LYS A 17 -9.58 5.68 22.32
CA LYS A 17 -8.32 5.32 22.99
C LYS A 17 -8.00 6.41 24.03
N ASP A 18 -8.04 6.07 25.32
CA ASP A 18 -7.67 7.01 26.40
C ASP A 18 -6.16 7.05 26.54
N PHE A 19 -5.57 8.19 26.15
CA PHE A 19 -4.14 8.43 26.28
C PHE A 19 -3.78 9.15 27.57
N SER A 20 -4.71 9.31 28.52
CA SER A 20 -4.45 9.96 29.80
C SER A 20 -3.27 9.29 30.53
N ASN A 21 -2.36 10.10 31.06
CA ASN A 21 -1.14 9.66 31.78
C ASN A 21 -0.06 8.91 30.97
N MET A 22 -0.17 8.80 29.64
CA MET A 22 0.92 8.28 28.81
C MET A 22 2.03 9.32 28.61
N ALA A 23 3.24 8.89 28.20
CA ALA A 23 4.30 9.77 27.72
C ALA A 23 4.04 10.19 26.27
N LEU A 24 4.43 11.41 25.90
CA LEU A 24 4.22 12.00 24.58
C LEU A 24 5.53 12.03 23.81
N GLY A 25 5.51 11.59 22.57
CA GLY A 25 6.59 11.77 21.61
C GLY A 25 6.11 12.60 20.43
N LEU A 26 6.93 13.55 20.00
CA LEU A 26 6.69 14.35 18.81
C LEU A 26 7.96 14.33 17.95
N ILE A 27 7.79 14.14 16.66
CA ILE A 27 8.85 14.31 15.66
C ILE A 27 8.31 15.11 14.48
N ALA A 28 9.09 16.08 14.01
CA ALA A 28 8.71 16.94 12.90
C ALA A 28 9.66 16.75 11.70
N THR A 29 9.07 16.70 10.51
CA THR A 29 9.76 16.68 9.21
C THR A 29 9.24 17.79 8.30
N GLN A 30 9.96 18.08 7.20
CA GLN A 30 9.55 19.08 6.19
C GLN A 30 8.80 18.47 4.99
N SER A 31 8.35 17.23 5.12
CA SER A 31 7.73 16.47 4.03
C SER A 31 6.73 15.45 4.59
N PHE A 32 5.63 15.24 3.85
CA PHE A 32 4.63 14.26 4.24
C PHE A 32 5.10 12.80 4.06
N PRO A 33 5.62 12.34 2.91
CA PRO A 33 6.20 10.99 2.81
C PRO A 33 7.27 10.70 3.85
N ALA A 34 8.12 11.69 4.16
CA ALA A 34 9.13 11.55 5.21
C ALA A 34 8.50 11.33 6.59
N ILE A 35 7.42 12.04 6.96
CA ILE A 35 6.77 11.84 8.26
C ILE A 35 6.09 10.47 8.35
N ILE A 36 5.49 10.00 7.25
CA ILE A 36 4.82 8.69 7.21
C ILE A 36 5.86 7.57 7.37
N GLY A 37 6.96 7.61 6.61
CA GLY A 37 8.05 6.63 6.75
C GLY A 37 8.70 6.67 8.14
N THR A 38 8.86 7.87 8.71
CA THR A 38 9.35 8.05 10.07
C THR A 38 8.40 7.43 11.10
N ALA A 39 7.09 7.68 10.97
CA ALA A 39 6.08 7.12 11.86
C ALA A 39 6.02 5.59 11.80
N ASP A 40 6.15 5.00 10.61
CA ASP A 40 6.28 3.56 10.43
C ASP A 40 7.47 2.98 11.20
N MET A 41 8.64 3.63 11.14
CA MET A 41 9.82 3.20 11.91
C MET A 41 9.63 3.39 13.43
N MET A 42 8.96 4.45 13.87
CA MET A 42 8.63 4.65 15.28
C MET A 42 7.72 3.53 15.82
N LEU A 43 6.68 3.17 15.07
CA LEU A 43 5.74 2.10 15.44
C LEU A 43 6.40 0.71 15.41
N LYS A 44 7.35 0.48 14.51
CA LYS A 44 8.08 -0.80 14.40
C LYS A 44 9.17 -0.97 15.45
N SER A 45 9.70 0.12 16.00
CA SER A 45 10.81 0.08 16.96
C SER A 45 10.37 -0.11 18.42
N ALA A 46 9.17 0.31 18.79
CA ALA A 46 8.67 0.17 20.16
C ALA A 46 7.14 0.08 20.21
N GLY A 47 6.60 -0.41 21.33
CA GLY A 47 5.15 -0.48 21.60
C GLY A 47 4.56 0.89 21.91
N VAL A 48 4.43 1.73 20.89
CA VAL A 48 3.82 3.07 20.96
C VAL A 48 2.58 3.12 20.08
N ASN A 49 1.66 4.02 20.43
CA ASN A 49 0.45 4.27 19.67
C ASN A 49 0.63 5.56 18.86
N LEU A 50 0.29 5.52 17.56
CA LEU A 50 0.27 6.73 16.74
C LEU A 50 -1.09 7.41 16.91
N VAL A 51 -1.08 8.65 17.40
CA VAL A 51 -2.30 9.46 17.51
C VAL A 51 -2.66 10.00 16.13
N GLY A 52 -1.66 10.49 15.40
CA GLY A 52 -1.76 10.94 14.01
C GLY A 52 -0.77 12.05 13.69
N TYR A 53 -1.15 12.93 12.77
CA TYR A 53 -0.26 13.94 12.18
C TYR A 53 -0.81 15.35 12.33
N GLU A 54 0.04 16.26 12.79
CA GLU A 54 -0.25 17.70 12.81
C GLU A 54 0.51 18.40 11.68
N LYS A 55 -0.22 19.10 10.81
CA LYS A 55 0.32 19.82 9.65
C LYS A 55 0.20 21.31 9.93
N ILE A 56 1.33 22.02 10.01
CA ILE A 56 1.34 23.45 10.35
C ILE A 56 1.56 24.37 9.14
N GLY A 57 1.56 23.79 7.94
CA GLY A 57 1.86 24.49 6.69
C GLY A 57 3.35 24.50 6.36
N SER A 58 3.68 25.09 5.21
CA SER A 58 5.05 25.19 4.69
C SER A 58 5.84 23.88 4.59
N GLY A 59 5.15 22.73 4.43
CA GLY A 59 5.78 21.41 4.40
C GLY A 59 5.98 20.76 5.76
N TYR A 60 5.80 21.50 6.86
CA TYR A 60 6.05 20.98 8.20
C TYR A 60 4.93 20.04 8.66
N CYS A 61 5.32 18.80 8.92
CA CYS A 61 4.45 17.74 9.42
C CYS A 61 5.03 17.15 10.70
N THR A 62 4.19 16.97 11.72
CA THR A 62 4.59 16.41 13.01
C THR A 62 3.82 15.12 13.27
N ALA A 63 4.52 14.02 13.50
CA ALA A 63 3.91 12.79 14.00
C ALA A 63 3.81 12.82 15.53
N VAL A 64 2.64 12.43 16.04
CA VAL A 64 2.32 12.45 17.45
C VAL A 64 2.14 11.01 17.94
N ILE A 65 2.99 10.57 18.86
CA ILE A 65 2.92 9.22 19.45
C ILE A 65 2.70 9.26 20.96
N ARG A 66 2.02 8.25 21.49
CA ARG A 66 1.72 8.06 22.92
C ARG A 66 2.12 6.67 23.37
N GLY A 67 2.60 6.52 24.59
CA GLY A 67 2.94 5.21 25.13
C GLY A 67 3.65 5.27 26.48
N ARG A 68 4.32 4.19 26.86
CA ARG A 68 5.18 4.18 28.05
C ARG A 68 6.43 5.01 27.78
N LEU A 69 6.99 5.63 28.82
CA LEU A 69 8.15 6.53 28.68
C LEU A 69 9.36 5.86 28.01
N ALA A 70 9.66 4.61 28.35
CA ALA A 70 10.77 3.88 27.74
C ALA A 70 10.55 3.66 26.24
N ASP A 71 9.36 3.20 25.86
CA ASP A 71 8.98 2.93 24.47
C ASP A 71 8.99 4.22 23.64
N VAL A 72 8.42 5.31 24.17
CA VAL A 72 8.40 6.62 23.50
C VAL A 72 9.80 7.16 23.27
N ARG A 73 10.72 6.98 24.23
CA ARG A 73 12.12 7.40 24.05
C ARG A 73 12.78 6.63 22.91
N ILE A 74 12.65 5.30 22.88
CA ILE A 74 13.23 4.45 21.82
C ILE A 74 12.65 4.82 20.46
N ALA A 75 11.33 4.95 20.38
CA ALA A 75 10.63 5.32 19.15
C ALA A 75 11.09 6.69 18.62
N VAL A 76 11.11 7.72 19.47
CA VAL A 76 11.52 9.08 19.06
C VAL A 76 12.99 9.15 18.62
N GLU A 77 13.89 8.40 19.27
CA GLU A 77 15.29 8.33 18.82
C GLU A 77 15.41 7.64 17.47
N THR A 78 14.80 6.46 17.30
CA THR A 78 14.80 5.71 16.02
C THR A 78 14.17 6.52 14.88
N GLY A 79 13.05 7.20 15.16
CA GLY A 79 12.39 8.08 14.21
C GLY A 79 13.27 9.27 13.83
N ALA A 80 14.00 9.86 14.78
CA ALA A 80 14.90 10.99 14.49
C ALA A 80 16.05 10.59 13.59
N GLU A 81 16.68 9.44 13.84
CA GLU A 81 17.72 8.88 12.97
C GLU A 81 17.18 8.63 11.56
N THR A 82 15.97 8.06 11.44
CA THR A 82 15.29 7.80 10.17
C THR A 82 15.02 9.11 9.41
N ALA A 83 14.46 10.12 10.07
CA ALA A 83 14.19 11.42 9.46
C ALA A 83 15.47 12.16 9.04
N GLN A 84 16.58 11.96 9.75
CA GLN A 84 17.90 12.48 9.38
C GLN A 84 18.46 11.77 8.15
N GLN A 85 18.30 10.44 8.06
CA GLN A 85 18.67 9.68 6.86
C GLN A 85 17.88 10.15 5.63
N PHE A 86 16.61 10.52 5.80
CA PHE A 86 15.81 11.14 4.73
C PHE A 86 16.23 12.57 4.41
N GLY A 87 17.07 13.22 5.23
CA GLY A 87 17.45 14.62 5.07
C GLY A 87 16.32 15.61 5.39
N GLN A 88 15.29 15.17 6.10
CA GLN A 88 14.02 15.90 6.29
C GLN A 88 13.73 16.23 7.76
N PHE A 89 14.64 15.90 8.69
CA PHE A 89 14.47 16.13 10.13
C PHE A 89 14.41 17.63 10.48
N VAL A 90 13.44 18.00 11.33
CA VAL A 90 13.30 19.36 11.86
C VAL A 90 13.59 19.39 13.36
N SER A 91 12.78 18.70 14.15
CA SER A 91 12.88 18.69 15.61
C SER A 91 12.19 17.47 16.22
N LYS A 92 12.50 17.19 17.48
CA LYS A 92 11.85 16.12 18.26
C LYS A 92 11.69 16.53 19.72
N VAL A 93 10.72 15.95 20.43
CA VAL A 93 10.59 16.09 21.88
C VAL A 93 9.93 14.85 22.51
N VAL A 94 10.34 14.53 23.73
CA VAL A 94 9.70 13.54 24.60
C VAL A 94 9.22 14.23 25.87
N ILE A 95 7.92 14.16 26.15
CA ILE A 95 7.33 14.68 27.39
C ILE A 95 6.84 13.50 28.24
N PRO A 96 7.51 13.19 29.38
CA PRO A 96 7.18 12.00 30.16
C PRO A 96 5.77 11.98 30.75
N ARG A 97 5.23 13.17 31.07
CA ARG A 97 3.91 13.33 31.67
C ARG A 97 3.34 14.68 31.22
N PRO A 98 2.71 14.77 30.04
CA PRO A 98 2.02 16.00 29.64
C PRO A 98 0.93 16.33 30.67
N LEU A 99 0.77 17.62 30.97
CA LEU A 99 -0.28 18.06 31.89
C LEU A 99 -1.64 17.94 31.21
N PRO A 100 -2.73 17.63 31.94
CA PRO A 100 -4.06 17.48 31.35
C PRO A 100 -4.53 18.69 30.52
N ASN A 101 -4.10 19.90 30.89
CA ASN A 101 -4.44 21.11 30.14
C ASN A 101 -3.82 21.13 28.72
N LEU A 102 -2.66 20.49 28.52
CA LEU A 102 -2.07 20.36 27.18
C LEU A 102 -2.93 19.46 26.30
N ASP A 103 -3.35 18.29 26.81
CA ASP A 103 -4.20 17.35 26.08
C ASP A 103 -5.59 17.93 25.76
N ALA A 104 -6.09 18.83 26.60
CA ALA A 104 -7.38 19.50 26.39
C ALA A 104 -7.34 20.55 25.28
N VAL A 105 -6.20 21.22 25.10
CA VAL A 105 -6.07 22.39 24.20
C VAL A 105 -5.40 22.02 22.88
N LEU A 106 -4.34 21.21 22.93
CA LEU A 106 -3.51 20.89 21.78
C LEU A 106 -3.96 19.60 21.08
N PRO A 107 -3.74 19.48 19.76
CA PRO A 107 -4.05 18.27 19.00
C PRO A 107 -2.97 17.18 19.24
N ILE A 108 -2.80 16.74 20.48
CA ILE A 108 -1.75 15.78 20.89
C ILE A 108 -2.27 14.54 21.63
N GLY A 109 -3.59 14.50 21.86
CA GLY A 109 -4.26 13.44 22.63
C GLY A 109 -5.48 12.89 21.91
N SER A 110 -6.48 12.43 22.68
CA SER A 110 -7.69 11.77 22.17
C SER A 110 -8.45 12.59 21.13
N ARG A 111 -8.39 13.93 21.19
CA ARG A 111 -9.02 14.80 20.19
C ARG A 111 -8.47 14.61 18.78
N LEU A 112 -7.17 14.33 18.64
CA LEU A 112 -6.58 14.07 17.31
C LEU A 112 -6.89 12.64 16.84
N ALA A 113 -6.92 11.65 17.74
CA ALA A 113 -7.37 10.29 17.42
C ALA A 113 -8.86 10.25 16.98
N GLN A 114 -9.73 11.04 17.59
CA GLN A 114 -11.14 11.12 17.18
C GLN A 114 -11.32 11.70 15.76
N LEU A 115 -10.37 12.52 15.28
CA LEU A 115 -10.39 13.03 13.90
C LEU A 115 -10.04 11.93 12.87
N THR A 116 -9.34 10.87 13.31
CA THR A 116 -8.91 9.76 12.46
C THR A 116 -9.84 8.53 12.58
N GLU A 117 -10.51 8.32 13.72
CA GLU A 117 -11.34 7.14 14.04
C GLU A 117 -12.63 6.94 13.19
N ASN A 118 -13.12 7.96 12.47
CA ASN A 118 -14.35 7.84 11.65
C ASN A 118 -14.15 7.08 10.33
N ARG A 119 -13.05 6.34 10.17
CA ARG A 119 -12.71 5.63 8.93
C ARG A 119 -12.81 4.12 9.19
N GLY A 120 -13.94 3.53 8.82
CA GLY A 120 -14.10 2.08 8.86
C GLY A 120 -13.01 1.38 8.05
N TYR A 121 -12.71 0.11 8.39
CA TYR A 121 -11.73 -0.72 7.69
C TYR A 121 -11.94 -0.62 6.17
N SER A 122 -10.95 -0.05 5.47
CA SER A 122 -10.93 -0.03 4.00
C SER A 122 -10.58 -1.42 3.49
N ARG A 123 -11.12 -1.81 2.33
CA ARG A 123 -10.67 -3.02 1.61
C ARG A 123 -9.21 -2.94 1.17
N LEU A 124 -8.62 -1.73 1.19
CA LEU A 124 -7.18 -1.51 0.98
C LEU A 124 -6.35 -1.73 2.25
N SER A 125 -6.94 -2.19 3.36
CA SER A 125 -6.19 -2.51 4.57
C SER A 125 -5.18 -3.62 4.30
N ASN A 126 -4.04 -3.54 4.97
CA ASN A 126 -2.91 -4.48 4.87
C ASN A 126 -2.20 -4.55 3.50
N GLN A 127 -2.42 -3.57 2.62
CA GLN A 127 -1.67 -3.41 1.37
C GLN A 127 -0.40 -2.58 1.58
N ALA A 128 0.49 -2.53 0.58
CA ALA A 128 1.62 -1.60 0.60
C ALA A 128 1.13 -0.16 0.38
N VAL A 129 1.84 0.83 0.93
CA VAL A 129 1.62 2.25 0.60
C VAL A 129 2.76 2.73 -0.30
N GLY A 130 2.43 3.44 -1.37
CA GLY A 130 3.37 4.29 -2.10
C GLY A 130 2.99 5.74 -1.93
N LEU A 131 3.96 6.61 -1.66
CA LEU A 131 3.77 8.05 -1.58
C LEU A 131 4.77 8.75 -2.51
N ILE A 132 4.27 9.67 -3.34
CA ILE A 132 5.10 10.58 -4.12
C ILE A 132 4.65 12.00 -3.84
N GLU A 133 5.57 12.82 -3.35
CA GLU A 133 5.37 14.24 -3.11
C GLU A 133 6.07 15.06 -4.19
N THR A 134 5.32 15.98 -4.77
CA THR A 134 5.80 16.90 -5.80
C THR A 134 5.57 18.33 -5.36
N ARG A 135 6.37 19.25 -5.91
CA ARG A 135 6.07 20.68 -5.82
C ARG A 135 5.13 21.06 -6.97
N GLY A 136 3.90 21.38 -6.62
CA GLY A 136 2.84 21.77 -7.53
C GLY A 136 1.83 20.66 -7.84
N PHE A 137 0.56 21.05 -7.91
CA PHE A 137 -0.55 20.13 -8.18
C PHE A 137 -0.52 19.46 -9.56
N PRO A 138 -0.12 20.13 -10.68
CA PRO A 138 -0.07 19.47 -11.99
C PRO A 138 0.92 18.30 -12.06
N ALA A 139 2.07 18.42 -11.41
CA ALA A 139 3.06 17.35 -11.33
C ALA A 139 2.52 16.14 -10.56
N MET A 140 1.84 16.39 -9.43
CA MET A 140 1.18 15.34 -8.64
C MET A 140 0.11 14.60 -9.47
N VAL A 141 -0.74 15.34 -10.19
CA VAL A 141 -1.80 14.74 -11.02
C VAL A 141 -1.23 13.89 -12.16
N GLY A 142 -0.24 14.40 -12.89
CA GLY A 142 0.39 13.64 -13.98
C GLY A 142 1.14 12.41 -13.47
N CYS A 143 1.85 12.56 -12.34
CA CYS A 143 2.46 11.44 -11.63
C CYS A 143 1.42 10.37 -11.24
N ALA A 144 0.30 10.77 -10.63
CA ALA A 144 -0.76 9.86 -10.24
C ALA A 144 -1.38 9.12 -11.44
N ASP A 145 -1.62 9.81 -12.56
CA ASP A 145 -2.10 9.20 -13.80
C ASP A 145 -1.11 8.16 -14.35
N ALA A 146 0.19 8.47 -14.34
CA ALA A 146 1.23 7.54 -14.79
C ALA A 146 1.35 6.32 -13.86
N MET A 147 1.28 6.52 -12.54
CA MET A 147 1.25 5.43 -11.55
C MET A 147 0.09 4.46 -11.83
N LEU A 148 -1.13 4.98 -11.93
CA LEU A 148 -2.35 4.18 -12.15
C LEU A 148 -2.37 3.42 -13.49
N LYS A 149 -1.65 3.90 -14.50
CA LYS A 149 -1.54 3.23 -15.82
C LYS A 149 -0.44 2.19 -15.88
N SER A 150 0.50 2.20 -14.93
CA SER A 150 1.72 1.40 -14.99
C SER A 150 1.64 0.07 -14.25
N ALA A 151 0.78 -0.04 -13.23
CA ALA A 151 0.62 -1.24 -12.42
C ALA A 151 -0.80 -1.30 -11.81
N GLU A 152 -1.16 -2.45 -11.23
CA GLU A 152 -2.43 -2.61 -10.49
C GLU A 152 -2.35 -1.95 -9.12
N VAL A 153 -2.48 -0.61 -9.11
CA VAL A 153 -2.50 0.20 -7.91
C VAL A 153 -3.73 1.10 -7.88
N HIS A 154 -4.14 1.48 -6.68
CA HIS A 154 -5.28 2.35 -6.45
C HIS A 154 -4.80 3.67 -5.87
N LEU A 155 -5.29 4.80 -6.40
CA LEU A 155 -5.06 6.11 -5.81
C LEU A 155 -5.96 6.23 -4.58
N ALA A 156 -5.36 6.08 -3.40
CA ALA A 156 -6.09 6.08 -2.14
C ALA A 156 -6.44 7.50 -1.72
N SER A 157 -5.54 8.47 -1.86
CA SER A 157 -5.82 9.87 -1.54
C SER A 157 -4.72 10.77 -2.10
N TYR A 158 -4.88 12.07 -1.90
CA TYR A 158 -3.81 13.04 -2.03
C TYR A 158 -3.82 13.96 -0.81
N GLU A 159 -2.65 14.50 -0.46
CA GLU A 159 -2.47 15.32 0.73
C GLU A 159 -1.69 16.60 0.38
N MET A 160 -2.02 17.70 1.03
CA MET A 160 -1.35 19.00 0.83
C MET A 160 -0.89 19.54 2.16
N VAL A 161 0.41 19.84 2.26
CA VAL A 161 1.07 20.23 3.53
C VAL A 161 1.60 21.67 3.51
N GLY A 162 1.32 22.42 2.45
CA GLY A 162 1.78 23.80 2.26
C GLY A 162 3.06 23.89 1.43
N ASP A 163 3.53 25.11 1.18
CA ASP A 163 4.68 25.40 0.30
C ASP A 163 4.54 24.86 -1.15
N GLY A 164 3.31 24.59 -1.59
CA GLY A 164 3.04 23.94 -2.86
C GLY A 164 3.34 22.45 -2.89
N LEU A 165 3.70 21.82 -1.77
CA LEU A 165 3.92 20.38 -1.67
C LEU A 165 2.58 19.62 -1.70
N CYS A 166 2.48 18.70 -2.65
CA CYS A 166 1.32 17.86 -2.91
C CYS A 166 1.78 16.40 -2.96
N THR A 167 1.19 15.54 -2.15
CA THR A 167 1.51 14.10 -2.11
C THR A 167 0.40 13.28 -2.73
N ALA A 168 0.72 12.44 -3.70
CA ALA A 168 -0.14 11.36 -4.18
C ALA A 168 0.11 10.09 -3.34
N ILE A 169 -0.95 9.39 -2.95
CA ILE A 169 -0.87 8.21 -2.09
C ILE A 169 -1.57 7.05 -2.80
N ILE A 170 -0.81 6.01 -3.09
CA ILE A 170 -1.29 4.80 -3.79
C ILE A 170 -1.23 3.57 -2.88
N ARG A 171 -2.08 2.59 -3.17
CA ARG A 171 -2.18 1.30 -2.46
C ARG A 171 -2.19 0.15 -3.46
N GLY A 172 -1.58 -0.98 -3.09
CA GLY A 172 -1.52 -2.18 -3.91
C GLY A 172 -0.56 -3.21 -3.34
N ASN A 173 -0.18 -4.22 -4.13
CA ASN A 173 0.89 -5.13 -3.73
C ASN A 173 2.23 -4.40 -3.73
N VAL A 174 3.20 -4.90 -2.97
CA VAL A 174 4.53 -4.28 -2.86
C VAL A 174 5.21 -4.13 -4.23
N ALA A 175 5.12 -5.17 -5.09
CA ALA A 175 5.70 -5.14 -6.43
C ALA A 175 5.03 -4.08 -7.32
N ASP A 176 3.69 -4.05 -7.34
CA ASP A 176 2.90 -3.10 -8.14
C ASP A 176 3.16 -1.65 -7.68
N VAL A 177 3.19 -1.41 -6.38
CA VAL A 177 3.50 -0.09 -5.80
C VAL A 177 4.93 0.34 -6.15
N THR A 178 5.90 -0.56 -6.09
CA THR A 178 7.30 -0.23 -6.43
C THR A 178 7.42 0.18 -7.90
N MET A 179 6.84 -0.62 -8.81
CA MET A 179 6.81 -0.31 -10.23
C MET A 179 6.09 1.01 -10.52
N ALA A 180 4.92 1.22 -9.92
CA ALA A 180 4.17 2.45 -10.09
C ALA A 180 4.96 3.66 -9.63
N VAL A 181 5.60 3.58 -8.45
CA VAL A 181 6.40 4.69 -7.92
C VAL A 181 7.56 5.03 -8.84
N GLU A 182 8.28 4.05 -9.39
CA GLU A 182 9.38 4.31 -10.34
C GLU A 182 8.92 5.07 -11.59
N VAL A 183 7.76 4.71 -12.14
CA VAL A 183 7.16 5.41 -13.29
C VAL A 183 6.69 6.81 -12.89
N GLY A 184 6.02 6.92 -11.74
CA GLY A 184 5.51 8.18 -11.20
C GLY A 184 6.63 9.19 -10.92
N MET A 185 7.78 8.75 -10.40
CA MET A 185 8.95 9.60 -10.17
C MET A 185 9.42 10.28 -11.44
N ARG A 186 9.59 9.51 -12.53
CA ARG A 186 10.04 10.05 -13.83
C ARG A 186 9.03 11.06 -14.40
N GLU A 187 7.74 10.79 -14.24
CA GLU A 187 6.69 11.67 -14.73
C GLU A 187 6.59 12.96 -13.89
N ALA A 188 6.77 12.86 -12.57
CA ALA A 188 6.83 14.00 -11.67
C ALA A 188 7.99 14.94 -12.04
N GLU A 189 9.19 14.40 -12.28
CA GLU A 189 10.37 15.17 -12.72
C GLU A 189 10.20 15.76 -14.13
N ARG A 190 9.45 15.08 -15.01
CA ARG A 190 9.17 15.56 -16.37
C ARG A 190 8.22 16.75 -16.38
N ILE A 191 7.20 16.74 -15.51
CA ILE A 191 6.15 17.77 -15.46
C ILE A 191 6.53 18.92 -14.54
N GLY A 192 7.19 18.63 -13.41
CA GLY A 192 7.54 19.61 -12.40
C GLY A 192 8.70 19.14 -11.53
N GLU A 193 8.60 19.34 -10.22
CA GLU A 193 9.65 19.00 -9.26
C GLU A 193 9.20 17.83 -8.38
N LEU A 194 9.95 16.74 -8.42
CA LEU A 194 9.84 15.65 -7.46
C LEU A 194 10.53 16.07 -6.16
N HIS A 195 9.82 16.01 -5.03
CA HIS A 195 10.34 16.42 -3.73
C HIS A 195 10.75 15.24 -2.86
N SER A 196 9.84 14.29 -2.62
CA SER A 196 10.12 13.13 -1.78
C SER A 196 9.29 11.92 -2.20
N VAL A 197 9.79 10.73 -1.85
CA VAL A 197 9.17 9.44 -2.18
C VAL A 197 9.26 8.52 -0.98
N MET A 198 8.23 7.70 -0.76
CA MET A 198 8.22 6.70 0.30
C MET A 198 7.46 5.45 -0.14
N ILE A 199 8.00 4.28 0.15
CA ILE A 199 7.30 2.99 -0.03
C ILE A 199 7.30 2.27 1.31
N ILE A 200 6.11 1.87 1.76
CA ILE A 200 5.92 1.13 3.01
C ILE A 200 5.29 -0.22 2.65
N PRO A 201 6.07 -1.31 2.63
CA PRO A 201 5.59 -2.61 2.18
C PRO A 201 4.50 -3.20 3.06
N ARG A 202 4.60 -2.94 4.36
CA ARG A 202 3.67 -3.44 5.38
C ARG A 202 3.48 -2.36 6.45
N PRO A 203 2.50 -1.45 6.26
CA PRO A 203 2.14 -0.50 7.30
C PRO A 203 1.53 -1.24 8.50
N LEU A 204 1.77 -0.74 9.71
CA LEU A 204 1.10 -1.24 10.92
C LEU A 204 -0.32 -0.67 11.02
N GLU A 205 -1.21 -1.35 11.75
CA GLU A 205 -2.63 -0.97 11.87
C GLU A 205 -2.83 0.49 12.31
N ASP A 206 -2.10 0.93 13.33
CA ASP A 206 -2.09 2.33 13.80
C ASP A 206 -1.70 3.35 12.69
N LEU A 207 -0.84 2.95 11.76
CA LEU A 207 -0.50 3.77 10.60
C LEU A 207 -1.63 3.80 9.57
N GLU A 208 -2.29 2.66 9.34
CA GLU A 208 -3.42 2.56 8.41
C GLU A 208 -4.61 3.41 8.85
N GLU A 209 -4.90 3.43 10.15
CA GLU A 209 -5.98 4.24 10.75
C GLU A 209 -5.78 5.74 10.56
N THR A 210 -4.52 6.19 10.52
CA THR A 210 -4.16 7.62 10.50
C THR A 210 -3.89 8.16 9.10
N LEU A 211 -3.61 7.30 8.12
CA LEU A 211 -3.38 7.72 6.73
C LEU A 211 -4.67 8.30 6.09
N PRO A 212 -4.55 9.36 5.27
CA PRO A 212 -5.65 9.87 4.45
C PRO A 212 -6.13 8.79 3.47
N ILE A 213 -7.38 8.35 3.64
CA ILE A 213 -8.07 7.44 2.74
C ILE A 213 -9.23 8.22 2.12
N ALA A 214 -9.26 8.34 0.80
CA ALA A 214 -10.43 8.76 0.07
C ALA A 214 -11.38 7.57 -0.09
N SER A 215 -12.67 7.81 0.09
CA SER A 215 -13.74 6.80 -0.05
C SER A 215 -14.10 6.48 -1.51
N CYS A 216 -13.34 6.96 -2.49
CA CYS A 216 -13.68 6.84 -3.91
C CYS A 216 -13.13 5.55 -4.52
N TRP A 217 -13.80 4.44 -4.21
CA TRP A 217 -13.72 3.24 -5.06
C TRP A 217 -14.67 3.41 -6.24
N LEU A 218 -14.12 3.61 -7.44
CA LEU A 218 -14.85 3.56 -8.70
C LEU A 218 -14.63 2.18 -9.34
N GLU A 219 -15.02 1.12 -8.65
CA GLU A 219 -14.90 -0.26 -9.16
C GLU A 219 -16.06 -0.68 -10.06
N THR A 220 -17.09 0.16 -10.24
CA THR A 220 -18.07 -0.08 -11.32
C THR A 220 -17.60 0.63 -12.58
N PRO A 221 -16.94 -0.06 -13.53
CA PRO A 221 -17.08 0.32 -14.92
C PRO A 221 -18.58 0.26 -15.19
N GLN A 222 -19.24 1.42 -15.18
CA GLN A 222 -20.57 1.46 -15.74
C GLN A 222 -20.39 1.00 -17.18
N PRO A 223 -21.07 -0.09 -17.61
CA PRO A 223 -21.01 -0.46 -19.01
C PRO A 223 -21.37 0.80 -19.76
N THR A 224 -20.41 1.32 -20.53
CA THR A 224 -20.70 2.42 -21.43
C THR A 224 -21.69 1.80 -22.40
N ALA A 225 -22.98 2.01 -22.14
CA ALA A 225 -24.03 1.74 -23.08
C ALA A 225 -23.88 2.78 -24.19
N THR A 226 -22.74 2.73 -24.89
CA THR A 226 -22.67 3.23 -26.25
C THR A 226 -23.75 2.42 -26.94
N PRO A 227 -24.84 3.05 -27.42
CA PRO A 227 -25.75 2.35 -28.29
C PRO A 227 -24.92 2.06 -29.53
N LEU A 228 -24.32 0.87 -29.58
CA LEU A 228 -23.77 0.32 -30.78
C LEU A 228 -25.00 0.06 -31.64
N ASP A 229 -25.37 1.05 -32.43
CA ASP A 229 -26.30 0.90 -33.54
C ASP A 229 -25.57 0.09 -34.60
N LEU A 230 -25.36 -1.18 -34.27
CA LEU A 230 -24.96 -2.20 -35.22
C LEU A 230 -26.13 -2.31 -36.17
N GLN A 231 -26.10 -1.49 -37.23
CA GLN A 231 -26.80 -1.82 -38.46
C GLN A 231 -26.17 -3.10 -38.98
N ARG A 232 -26.64 -4.22 -38.41
CA ARG A 232 -26.41 -5.55 -38.92
C ARG A 232 -26.99 -5.48 -40.31
N LYS A 233 -26.13 -5.27 -41.31
CA LYS A 233 -26.49 -5.46 -42.70
C LYS A 233 -26.87 -6.92 -42.78
N GLN A 234 -28.17 -7.17 -42.62
CA GLN A 234 -28.78 -8.46 -42.80
C GLN A 234 -28.40 -8.81 -44.22
N SER A 235 -27.38 -9.66 -44.38
CA SER A 235 -27.11 -10.20 -45.70
C SER A 235 -28.41 -10.87 -46.08
N ASP A 236 -29.08 -10.34 -47.11
CA ASP A 236 -30.27 -10.93 -47.68
C ASP A 236 -30.01 -12.42 -47.75
N ARG A 237 -30.82 -13.20 -47.02
CA ARG A 237 -30.74 -14.65 -47.02
C ARG A 237 -31.14 -15.05 -48.43
N THR A 238 -30.16 -15.08 -49.33
CA THR A 238 -30.31 -15.73 -50.61
C THR A 238 -30.63 -17.17 -50.25
N ALA A 239 -31.81 -17.64 -50.66
CA ALA A 239 -32.20 -19.01 -50.44
C ALA A 239 -31.06 -19.91 -50.95
N LEU A 240 -30.47 -20.69 -50.05
CA LEU A 240 -29.49 -21.69 -50.45
C LEU A 240 -30.19 -22.60 -51.47
N PRO A 241 -29.62 -22.81 -52.67
CA PRO A 241 -30.19 -23.74 -53.63
C PRO A 241 -30.29 -25.12 -52.96
N GLU A 242 -31.43 -25.79 -53.14
CA GLU A 242 -31.75 -27.04 -52.45
C GLU A 242 -30.64 -28.08 -52.65
N LEU A 243 -29.99 -28.45 -51.54
CA LEU A 243 -29.04 -29.55 -51.45
C LEU A 243 -29.79 -30.86 -51.69
N SER A 244 -29.93 -31.22 -52.96
CA SER A 244 -30.36 -32.54 -53.40
C SER A 244 -29.24 -33.54 -53.08
N GLU A 245 -29.51 -34.37 -52.08
CA GLU A 245 -28.91 -35.68 -51.77
C GLU A 245 -27.39 -35.82 -51.90
N LEU A 246 -26.65 -35.39 -50.88
CA LEU A 246 -25.34 -36.00 -50.59
C LEU A 246 -25.55 -37.33 -49.86
N LYS A 247 -25.47 -38.44 -50.60
CA LYS A 247 -25.32 -39.78 -50.02
C LYS A 247 -23.95 -39.87 -49.35
N LEU A 248 -23.94 -39.91 -48.02
CA LEU A 248 -22.73 -40.20 -47.24
C LEU A 248 -22.37 -41.68 -47.44
N PRO A 249 -21.11 -42.02 -47.82
CA PRO A 249 -20.67 -43.41 -47.82
C PRO A 249 -20.54 -43.88 -46.36
N ALA A 250 -21.23 -44.97 -46.02
CA ALA A 250 -21.05 -45.66 -44.75
C ALA A 250 -19.61 -46.19 -44.69
N THR A 251 -18.78 -45.54 -43.88
CA THR A 251 -17.44 -46.03 -43.56
C THR A 251 -17.52 -46.58 -42.14
N GLU A 252 -17.29 -47.89 -41.99
CA GLU A 252 -17.24 -48.56 -40.68
C GLU A 252 -16.12 -47.94 -39.84
N VAL A 253 -16.49 -47.41 -38.67
CA VAL A 253 -15.54 -46.92 -37.68
C VAL A 253 -14.95 -48.14 -36.97
N PRO A 254 -13.61 -48.34 -36.94
CA PRO A 254 -13.03 -49.45 -36.21
C PRO A 254 -13.18 -49.20 -34.70
N VAL A 255 -13.64 -50.23 -33.99
CA VAL A 255 -13.77 -50.25 -32.53
C VAL A 255 -12.36 -50.29 -31.94
N ILE A 256 -11.98 -49.27 -31.17
CA ILE A 256 -10.74 -49.25 -30.41
C ILE A 256 -11.01 -50.01 -29.10
N GLU A 257 -10.32 -51.13 -28.89
CA GLU A 257 -10.34 -51.89 -27.63
C GLU A 257 -9.72 -51.07 -26.50
N THR A 258 -10.38 -51.09 -25.34
CA THR A 258 -9.98 -50.40 -24.12
C THR A 258 -8.78 -51.09 -23.47
N VAL A 259 -7.74 -50.30 -23.15
CA VAL A 259 -6.55 -50.77 -22.41
C VAL A 259 -6.87 -50.82 -20.91
N PRO A 260 -6.51 -51.88 -20.16
CA PRO A 260 -6.78 -51.96 -18.73
C PRO A 260 -5.72 -51.18 -17.93
N GLU A 261 -6.18 -50.55 -16.84
CA GLU A 261 -5.38 -49.87 -15.83
C GLU A 261 -4.43 -50.87 -15.13
N ARG A 262 -3.17 -50.48 -14.90
CA ARG A 262 -2.17 -51.30 -14.19
C ARG A 262 -1.74 -50.57 -12.92
N GLU A 263 -1.92 -51.26 -11.80
CA GLU A 263 -1.69 -50.82 -10.42
C GLU A 263 -0.23 -50.44 -10.13
N GLU A 264 -0.07 -49.52 -9.17
CA GLU A 264 1.19 -49.04 -8.59
C GLU A 264 1.87 -50.14 -7.73
N GLU A 265 3.19 -50.31 -7.90
CA GLU A 265 4.05 -50.97 -6.89
C GLU A 265 5.36 -50.16 -6.72
N LEU A 266 5.66 -49.83 -5.46
CA LEU A 266 6.89 -49.20 -4.98
C LEU A 266 8.10 -50.14 -5.13
N VAL A 267 9.29 -49.57 -5.37
CA VAL A 267 10.54 -50.03 -4.73
C VAL A 267 11.62 -48.92 -4.69
N GLU A 268 12.18 -48.75 -3.49
CA GLU A 268 13.43 -48.07 -3.16
C GLU A 268 14.62 -48.75 -3.86
N GLU A 269 15.62 -47.99 -4.34
CA GLU A 269 17.03 -48.16 -3.94
C GLU A 269 17.97 -47.12 -4.57
N LEU A 270 18.97 -46.78 -3.76
CA LEU A 270 20.06 -45.83 -3.91
C LEU A 270 21.04 -46.20 -5.04
N VAL A 271 21.68 -45.19 -5.65
CA VAL A 271 23.14 -45.24 -5.98
C VAL A 271 23.69 -43.80 -5.92
N GLU A 272 24.32 -43.47 -4.80
CA GLU A 272 25.55 -42.66 -4.80
C GLU A 272 26.64 -43.49 -5.49
N GLU A 273 27.46 -42.88 -6.35
CA GLU A 273 28.90 -43.12 -6.27
C GLU A 273 29.70 -42.08 -7.09
N ASP A 274 30.68 -41.55 -6.37
CA ASP A 274 31.79 -40.70 -6.78
C ASP A 274 32.76 -41.39 -7.74
N VAL A 275 33.57 -40.60 -8.47
CA VAL A 275 34.98 -40.94 -8.73
C VAL A 275 35.82 -39.65 -8.67
N GLU A 276 36.47 -39.44 -7.51
CA GLU A 276 37.91 -39.15 -7.26
C GLU A 276 38.82 -38.88 -8.48
N ASP A 277 39.96 -38.18 -8.44
CA ASP A 277 40.77 -37.41 -7.48
C ASP A 277 41.97 -36.95 -8.35
N ASP A 278 42.52 -35.74 -8.17
CA ASP A 278 43.92 -35.51 -8.57
C ASP A 278 44.56 -34.44 -7.68
N LEU A 279 45.40 -34.96 -6.79
CA LEU A 279 46.25 -34.26 -5.84
C LEU A 279 47.33 -33.46 -6.58
N SER A 280 47.61 -32.25 -6.12
CA SER A 280 49.00 -31.83 -5.92
C SER A 280 49.14 -30.76 -4.86
N GLU A 281 49.67 -31.19 -3.72
CA GLU A 281 50.36 -30.34 -2.76
C GLU A 281 51.51 -29.58 -3.43
N THR A 282 51.73 -28.32 -3.06
CA THR A 282 53.10 -27.82 -2.81
C THR A 282 53.07 -26.68 -1.80
N LYS A 283 53.88 -26.86 -0.75
CA LYS A 283 54.26 -25.91 0.29
C LYS A 283 55.29 -24.88 -0.19
N HIS A 284 55.39 -23.80 0.58
CA HIS A 284 56.48 -22.80 0.72
C HIS A 284 56.47 -21.66 -0.32
N LEU A 285 56.65 -20.38 0.04
CA LEU A 285 57.62 -19.80 0.97
C LEU A 285 57.10 -18.57 1.75
N GLU A 286 57.64 -18.38 2.95
CA GLU A 286 57.85 -17.09 3.63
C GLU A 286 59.00 -16.30 2.96
N MET A 287 58.91 -14.96 2.95
CA MET A 287 59.92 -13.96 3.38
C MET A 287 59.89 -12.65 2.59
N ASP A 288 59.75 -11.57 3.36
CA ASP A 288 60.39 -10.23 3.31
C ASP A 288 60.28 -9.32 2.07
N ASP A 289 59.52 -8.22 2.21
CA ASP A 289 60.06 -6.86 2.44
C ASP A 289 58.94 -5.90 2.92
#